data_AF-A0A3B3U7T8-F1
#
_entry.id   AF-A0A3B3U7T8-F1
#
_cell.length_a   1.000
_cell.length_b   1.000
_cell.length_c   1.000
_cell.angle_alpha   90.00
_cell.angle_beta   90.00
_cell.angle_gamma   90.00
#
_symmetry.space_group_name_H-M   'P 1'
#
loop_
_entity.id
_entity.type
_entity.pdbx_description
1 polymer ?
#
loop_
_entity_poly.entity_id
_entity_poly.type
_entity_poly.pdbx_seq_one_letter_code
_entity_poly.pdbx_strand_id
1 'polypeptide(L)'
;LRPLNTLDDLCRLMQSYVNVRPSAQGHPSGVSVLCVSSELCNRLGACHITMCGTGMQRCTLNVTLEKAMILARNHGLLPRCIMQTMDIMRKQGARVELSAKNLKVMDQMPPSAPKLFKLCLPPSDGEL
;
A
#
# COMPACT_ATOMS: atom_id res chain seq x y z
N LEU A 1 23.89 6.26 13.33
CA LEU A 1 23.57 4.86 13.69
C LEU A 1 22.12 4.57 13.28
N ARG A 2 21.88 3.69 12.28
CA ARG A 2 20.51 3.20 12.01
C ARG A 2 20.09 2.33 13.20
N PRO A 3 18.87 2.46 13.74
CA PRO A 3 18.44 1.60 14.83
C PRO A 3 18.17 0.20 14.26
N LEU A 4 19.12 -0.72 14.50
CA LEU A 4 18.98 -2.17 14.24
C LEU A 4 17.65 -2.70 14.79
N ASN A 5 17.18 -2.14 15.91
CA ASN A 5 15.92 -2.44 16.57
C ASN A 5 14.70 -2.35 15.64
N THR A 6 14.70 -1.46 14.64
CA THR A 6 13.55 -1.32 13.72
C THR A 6 13.38 -2.50 12.79
N LEU A 7 14.47 -3.19 12.42
CA LEU A 7 14.40 -4.37 11.56
C LEU A 7 13.87 -5.58 12.34
N ASP A 8 14.38 -5.78 13.56
CA ASP A 8 13.90 -6.85 14.46
C ASP A 8 12.42 -6.70 14.81
N ASP A 9 11.96 -5.47 15.05
CA ASP A 9 10.55 -5.18 15.30
C ASP A 9 9.67 -5.50 14.09
N LEU A 10 10.12 -5.16 12.87
CA LEU A 10 9.43 -5.51 11.63
C LEU A 10 9.41 -7.03 11.41
N CYS A 11 10.51 -7.73 11.70
CA CYS A 11 10.57 -9.19 11.64
C CYS A 11 9.60 -9.84 12.62
N ARG A 12 9.55 -9.39 13.87
CA ARG A 12 8.60 -9.87 14.89
C ARG A 12 7.14 -9.61 14.49
N LEU A 13 6.87 -8.43 13.94
CA LEU A 13 5.54 -8.09 13.43
C LEU A 13 5.15 -8.96 12.22
N MET A 14 6.07 -9.24 11.30
CA MET A 14 5.81 -10.18 10.21
C MET A 14 5.57 -11.60 10.72
N GLN A 15 6.32 -12.05 11.72
CA GLN A 15 6.09 -13.36 12.34
C GLN A 15 4.71 -13.44 13.01
N SER A 16 4.24 -12.36 13.65
CA SER A 16 2.89 -12.34 14.23
C SER A 16 1.79 -12.34 13.17
N TYR A 17 2.06 -11.79 11.99
CA TYR A 17 1.14 -11.85 10.85
C TYR A 17 1.10 -13.21 10.16
N VAL A 18 2.22 -13.93 10.08
CA VAL A 18 2.27 -15.23 9.39
C VAL A 18 1.85 -16.39 10.31
N ASN A 19 2.21 -16.33 11.60
CA ASN A 19 1.97 -17.42 12.56
C ASN A 19 0.66 -17.25 13.34
N VAL A 20 -0.35 -16.59 12.76
CA VAL A 20 -1.65 -16.41 13.40
C VAL A 20 -2.30 -17.78 13.59
N ARG A 21 -2.66 -18.12 14.82
CA ARG A 21 -3.53 -19.26 15.08
C ARG A 21 -4.94 -18.93 14.58
N PRO A 22 -5.61 -19.81 13.82
CA PRO A 22 -6.98 -19.57 13.39
C PRO A 22 -7.85 -19.32 14.63
N SER A 23 -8.33 -18.09 14.76
CA SER A 23 -9.20 -17.60 15.82
C SER A 23 -10.51 -17.16 15.18
N ALA A 24 -11.62 -17.35 15.90
CA ALA A 24 -12.96 -16.95 15.46
C ALA A 24 -13.09 -15.44 15.15
N GLN A 25 -12.10 -14.61 15.55
CA GLN A 25 -12.09 -13.15 15.36
C GLN A 25 -11.45 -12.67 14.05
N GLY A 26 -11.08 -13.56 13.14
CA GLY A 26 -10.47 -13.20 11.85
C GLY A 26 -8.98 -12.86 11.95
N HIS A 27 -8.32 -12.72 10.80
CA HIS A 27 -6.87 -12.56 10.73
C HIS A 27 -6.47 -11.10 11.07
N PRO A 28 -5.68 -10.85 12.14
CA PRO A 28 -5.34 -9.50 12.58
C PRO A 28 -4.45 -8.74 11.58
N SER A 29 -3.80 -9.45 10.65
CA SER A 29 -2.87 -8.85 9.68
C SER A 29 -3.55 -8.13 8.52
N GLY A 30 -4.81 -8.43 8.20
CA GLY A 30 -5.55 -7.88 7.06
C GLY A 30 -4.68 -7.55 5.84
N VAL A 31 -4.74 -6.30 5.40
CA VAL A 31 -3.86 -5.74 4.35
C VAL A 31 -2.55 -5.14 4.89
N SER A 32 -2.39 -4.99 6.22
CA SER A 32 -1.21 -4.37 6.81
C SER A 32 0.05 -5.21 6.59
N VAL A 33 -0.11 -6.52 6.38
CA VAL A 33 0.98 -7.42 5.96
C VAL A 33 1.68 -6.94 4.68
N LEU A 34 0.98 -6.30 3.74
CA LEU A 34 1.59 -5.75 2.52
C LEU A 34 2.52 -4.58 2.84
N CYS A 35 2.10 -3.68 3.74
CA CYS A 35 2.89 -2.52 4.14
C CYS A 35 4.12 -2.91 4.97
N VAL A 36 3.95 -3.87 5.88
CA VAL A 36 5.04 -4.31 6.78
C VAL A 36 6.06 -5.14 6.00
N SER A 37 5.63 -6.06 5.15
CA SER A 37 6.54 -6.84 4.28
C SER A 37 7.33 -5.94 3.33
N SER A 38 6.67 -4.96 2.71
CA SER A 38 7.35 -4.00 1.83
C SER A 38 8.41 -3.17 2.56
N GLU A 39 8.09 -2.69 3.77
CA GLU A 39 9.07 -1.94 4.59
C GLU A 39 10.25 -2.82 5.01
N LEU A 40 9.98 -4.06 5.41
CA LEU A 40 11.01 -5.03 5.77
C LEU A 40 11.95 -5.27 4.58
N CYS A 41 11.40 -5.58 3.40
CA CYS A 41 12.17 -5.77 2.17
C CYS A 41 12.99 -4.54 1.80
N ASN A 42 12.41 -3.33 1.93
CA ASN A 42 13.12 -2.09 1.65
C ASN A 42 14.32 -1.86 2.59
N ARG A 43 14.17 -2.18 3.87
CA ARG A 43 15.28 -2.07 4.85
C ARG A 43 16.38 -3.11 4.63
N LEU A 44 16.03 -4.29 4.14
CA LEU A 44 16.98 -5.34 3.77
C LEU A 44 17.71 -5.07 2.45
N GLY A 45 17.32 -4.04 1.68
CA GLY A 45 17.88 -3.79 0.36
C GLY A 45 17.43 -4.82 -0.69
N ALA A 46 16.29 -5.49 -0.47
CA ALA A 46 15.76 -6.50 -1.36
C ALA A 46 15.09 -5.90 -2.60
N CYS A 47 15.01 -6.67 -3.67
CA CYS A 47 14.11 -6.37 -4.79
C CYS A 47 12.67 -6.66 -4.36
N HIS A 48 11.76 -5.73 -4.63
CA HIS A 48 10.35 -5.87 -4.28
C HIS A 48 9.46 -5.85 -5.52
N ILE A 49 8.70 -6.92 -5.72
CA ILE A 49 7.77 -7.09 -6.83
C ILE A 49 6.35 -7.14 -6.26
N THR A 50 5.51 -6.18 -6.68
CA THR A 50 4.07 -6.21 -6.41
C THR A 50 3.36 -6.91 -7.56
N MET A 51 2.58 -7.96 -7.26
CA MET A 51 1.81 -8.71 -8.25
C MET A 51 0.37 -8.95 -7.79
N CYS A 52 -0.53 -9.05 -8.76
CA CYS A 52 -1.95 -9.34 -8.62
C CYS A 52 -2.45 -9.95 -9.94
N GLY A 53 -3.60 -10.64 -9.94
CA GLY A 53 -4.05 -11.42 -11.10
C GLY A 53 -4.17 -10.64 -12.43
N THR A 54 -4.45 -9.34 -12.37
CA THR A 54 -4.61 -8.45 -13.53
C THR A 54 -3.45 -7.48 -13.72
N GLY A 55 -2.58 -7.34 -12.72
CA GLY A 55 -1.56 -6.28 -12.71
C GLY A 55 -2.11 -4.85 -12.58
N MET A 56 -3.43 -4.63 -12.47
CA MET A 56 -4.07 -3.32 -12.58
C MET A 56 -4.38 -2.68 -11.21
N GLN A 57 -5.65 -2.68 -10.78
CA GLN A 57 -6.18 -1.92 -9.64
C GLN A 57 -5.46 -2.25 -8.33
N ARG A 58 -5.45 -3.52 -7.93
CA ARG A 58 -4.81 -3.97 -6.67
C ARG A 58 -3.32 -3.64 -6.63
N CYS A 59 -2.63 -3.85 -7.75
CA CYS A 59 -1.22 -3.54 -7.88
C CYS A 59 -0.97 -2.02 -7.83
N THR A 60 -1.79 -1.21 -8.51
CA THR A 60 -1.69 0.25 -8.47
C THR A 60 -1.88 0.79 -7.06
N LEU A 61 -2.87 0.29 -6.32
CA LEU A 61 -3.09 0.70 -4.93
C LEU A 61 -1.91 0.38 -4.03
N ASN A 62 -1.37 -0.84 -4.13
CA ASN A 62 -0.24 -1.27 -3.31
C ASN A 62 1.04 -0.49 -3.66
N VAL A 63 1.36 -0.37 -4.96
CA VAL A 63 2.55 0.37 -5.43
C VAL A 63 2.49 1.83 -4.99
N THR A 64 1.35 2.51 -5.16
CA THR A 64 1.24 3.93 -4.78
C THR A 64 1.33 4.14 -3.27
N LEU A 65 0.77 3.24 -2.46
CA LEU A 65 0.94 3.25 -1.01
C LEU A 65 2.40 3.07 -0.61
N GLU A 66 3.08 2.07 -1.16
CA GLU A 66 4.50 1.83 -0.93
C GLU A 66 5.35 3.05 -1.30
N LYS A 67 5.16 3.62 -2.49
CA LYS A 67 5.96 4.78 -2.91
C LYS A 67 5.69 6.01 -2.05
N ALA A 68 4.45 6.27 -1.64
CA ALA A 68 4.14 7.36 -0.71
C ALA A 68 4.78 7.15 0.67
N MET A 69 4.79 5.90 1.17
CA MET A 69 5.46 5.56 2.44
C MET A 69 6.97 5.71 2.36
N ILE A 70 7.60 5.31 1.24
CA ILE A 70 9.04 5.52 1.01
C ILE A 70 9.36 7.02 0.98
N LEU A 71 8.55 7.83 0.28
CA LEU A 71 8.71 9.29 0.27
C LEU A 71 8.60 9.88 1.67
N ALA A 72 7.64 9.43 2.48
CA ALA A 72 7.45 9.91 3.85
C ALA A 72 8.61 9.53 4.77
N ARG A 73 9.10 8.29 4.67
CA ARG A 73 10.14 7.74 5.55
C ARG A 73 11.53 8.22 5.18
N ASN A 74 11.83 8.34 3.89
CA ASN A 74 13.20 8.50 3.39
C ASN A 74 13.45 9.84 2.70
N HIS A 75 12.40 10.56 2.29
CA HIS A 75 12.52 11.77 1.47
C HIS A 75 11.76 12.99 2.03
N GLY A 76 11.27 12.93 3.27
CA GLY A 76 10.68 14.08 3.95
C GLY A 76 9.28 14.48 3.49
N LEU A 77 8.53 13.59 2.81
CA LEU A 77 7.11 13.84 2.55
C LEU A 77 6.35 13.95 3.88
N LEU A 78 5.61 15.04 4.04
CA LEU A 78 4.87 15.31 5.27
C LEU A 78 3.76 14.26 5.48
N PRO A 79 3.56 13.73 6.70
CA PRO A 79 2.56 12.69 6.96
C PRO A 79 1.14 13.04 6.49
N ARG A 80 0.74 14.30 6.63
CA ARG A 80 -0.57 14.81 6.18
C ARG A 80 -0.76 14.75 4.66
N CYS A 81 0.33 14.69 3.89
CA CYS A 81 0.30 14.67 2.43
C CYS A 81 0.26 13.24 1.86
N ILE A 82 0.47 12.18 2.66
CA ILE A 82 0.55 10.79 2.16
C ILE A 82 -0.67 10.40 1.32
N MET A 83 -1.88 10.68 1.82
CA MET A 83 -3.11 10.37 1.09
C MET A 83 -3.22 11.16 -0.21
N GLN A 84 -2.90 12.46 -0.19
CA GLN A 84 -2.92 13.31 -1.38
C GLN A 84 -1.91 12.81 -2.43
N THR A 85 -0.69 12.47 -2.01
CA THR A 85 0.34 11.93 -2.90
C THR A 85 -0.09 10.63 -3.57
N MET A 86 -0.68 9.70 -2.80
CA MET A 86 -1.23 8.47 -3.39
C MET A 86 -2.33 8.77 -4.40
N ASP A 87 -3.23 9.69 -4.10
CA ASP A 87 -4.36 10.01 -4.96
C ASP A 87 -3.92 10.64 -6.29
N ILE A 88 -2.91 11.54 -6.25
CA ILE A 88 -2.25 12.07 -7.45
C ILE A 88 -1.62 10.94 -8.27
N MET A 89 -0.83 10.06 -7.65
CA MET A 89 -0.21 8.95 -8.36
C MET A 89 -1.24 7.99 -9.00
N ARG A 90 -2.40 7.81 -8.38
CA ARG A 90 -3.47 6.93 -8.88
C ARG A 90 -4.27 7.55 -10.02
N LYS A 91 -4.53 8.87 -9.96
CA LYS A 91 -5.37 9.60 -10.93
C LYS A 91 -4.59 10.18 -12.10
N GLN A 92 -3.32 10.55 -11.89
CA GLN A 92 -2.51 11.29 -12.85
C GLN A 92 -1.09 10.72 -13.00
N GLY A 93 -0.71 9.70 -12.22
CA GLY A 93 0.63 9.11 -12.28
C GLY A 93 0.81 8.09 -13.41
N ALA A 94 2.03 7.57 -13.52
CA ALA A 94 2.45 6.68 -14.61
C ALA A 94 1.56 5.44 -14.81
N ARG A 95 0.94 4.93 -13.75
CA ARG A 95 0.09 3.73 -13.84
C ARG A 95 -1.29 3.98 -14.45
N VAL A 96 -1.66 5.24 -14.74
CA VAL A 96 -2.86 5.57 -15.53
C VAL A 96 -2.73 5.01 -16.96
N GLU A 97 -1.54 5.07 -17.54
CA GLU A 97 -1.29 4.49 -18.88
C GLU A 97 -1.50 2.97 -18.92
N LEU A 98 -1.21 2.27 -17.81
CA LEU A 98 -1.45 0.84 -17.71
C LEU A 98 -2.94 0.54 -17.83
N SER A 99 -3.79 1.34 -17.18
CA SER A 99 -5.25 1.23 -17.31
C SER A 99 -5.71 1.51 -18.74
N ALA A 100 -5.14 2.53 -19.39
CA ALA A 100 -5.46 2.86 -20.79
C ALA A 100 -5.04 1.76 -21.79
N LYS A 101 -3.94 1.05 -21.52
CA LYS A 101 -3.49 -0.08 -22.37
C LYS A 101 -4.29 -1.37 -22.15
N ASN A 102 -5.02 -1.48 -21.03
CA ASN A 102 -5.70 -2.71 -20.61
C ASN A 102 -7.22 -2.51 -20.42
N LEU A 103 -7.85 -1.63 -21.21
CA LEU A 103 -9.29 -1.29 -21.08
C LEU A 103 -10.24 -2.50 -21.18
N LYS A 104 -9.81 -3.61 -21.79
CA LYS A 104 -10.60 -4.84 -21.94
C LYS A 104 -10.54 -5.76 -20.72
N VAL A 105 -9.64 -5.49 -19.77
CA VAL A 105 -9.50 -6.29 -18.56
C VAL A 105 -10.53 -5.82 -17.54
N MET A 106 -11.41 -6.72 -17.13
CA MET A 106 -12.31 -6.48 -16.01
C MET A 106 -11.54 -6.64 -14.70
N ASP A 107 -11.16 -5.53 -14.09
CA ASP A 107 -10.57 -5.52 -12.74
C ASP A 107 -11.46 -4.75 -11.78
N GLN A 108 -12.13 -5.50 -10.91
CA GLN A 108 -13.03 -4.95 -9.90
C GLN A 108 -12.27 -4.65 -8.61
N MET A 109 -12.52 -3.48 -8.05
CA MET A 109 -11.99 -3.11 -6.74
C MET A 109 -12.68 -3.94 -5.65
N PRO A 110 -11.94 -4.49 -4.67
CA PRO A 110 -12.57 -5.12 -3.52
C PRO A 110 -13.41 -4.09 -2.74
N PRO A 111 -14.73 -4.29 -2.56
CA PRO A 111 -15.59 -3.30 -1.88
C PRO A 111 -15.17 -3.09 -0.41
N SER A 112 -14.64 -4.14 0.22
CA SER A 112 -14.13 -4.17 1.59
C SER A 112 -12.70 -3.65 1.76
N ALA A 113 -12.09 -3.04 0.73
CA ALA A 113 -10.75 -2.50 0.85
C ALA A 113 -10.67 -1.38 1.93
N PRO A 114 -9.63 -1.36 2.78
CA PRO A 114 -9.42 -0.26 3.73
C PRO A 114 -9.20 1.08 3.03
N LYS A 115 -9.43 2.19 3.74
CA LYS A 115 -9.32 3.56 3.17
C LYS A 115 -7.99 3.82 2.45
N LEU A 116 -6.87 3.31 2.97
CA LEU A 116 -5.54 3.43 2.35
C LEU A 116 -5.47 2.81 0.93
N PHE A 117 -6.32 1.82 0.66
CA PHE A 117 -6.45 1.11 -0.60
C PHE A 117 -7.71 1.56 -1.37
N LYS A 118 -8.18 2.80 -1.15
CA LYS A 118 -9.30 3.41 -1.89
C LYS A 118 -8.87 4.74 -2.50
N LEU A 119 -9.53 5.12 -3.59
CA LEU A 119 -9.41 6.47 -4.14
C LEU A 119 -10.13 7.45 -3.22
N CYS A 120 -9.53 8.61 -2.99
CA CYS A 120 -10.25 9.68 -2.31
C CYS A 120 -11.37 10.19 -3.22
N LEU A 121 -12.58 10.25 -2.67
CA LEU A 121 -13.68 10.94 -3.30
C LEU A 121 -13.42 12.45 -3.21
N PRO A 122 -13.87 13.24 -4.19
CA PRO A 122 -13.91 14.69 -4.01
C PRO A 122 -14.73 15.03 -2.76
N PRO A 123 -14.44 16.16 -2.07
CA PRO A 123 -15.29 16.64 -1.00
C PRO A 123 -16.72 16.77 -1.54
N SER A 124 -17.70 16.35 -0.76
CA SER A 124 -19.10 16.62 -1.07
C SER A 124 -19.29 18.14 -1.11
N ASP A 125 -20.03 18.65 -2.09
CA ASP A 125 -20.38 20.08 -2.16
C ASP A 125 -20.98 20.52 -0.82
N GLY A 126 -20.23 21.26 -0.01
CA GLY A 126 -20.67 21.72 1.31
C GLY A 126 -19.61 21.75 2.43
N GLU A 127 -18.42 21.18 2.24
CA GLU A 127 -17.32 21.26 3.23
C GLU A 127 -16.16 22.14 2.72
N LEU A 128 -16.42 23.44 2.58
CA LEU A 128 -15.42 24.50 2.41
C LEU A 128 -15.54 25.51 3.55
#